data_AF-A0A5Z4Q2I4-F1
#
_entry.id   AF-A0A5Z4Q2I4-F1
#
_cell.length_a   1.000
_cell.length_b   1.000
_cell.length_c   1.000
_cell.angle_alpha   90.00
_cell.angle_beta   90.00
_cell.angle_gamma   90.00
#
_symmetry.space_group_name_H-M   'P 1'
#
loop_
_entity.id
_entity.type
_entity.pdbx_description
1 polymer ?
#
loop_
_entity_poly.entity_id
_entity_poly.type
_entity_poly.pdbx_seq_one_letter_code
_entity_poly.pdbx_strand_id
1 'polypeptide(L)'
;GKARRIKIDFIGYLKLREDFYNNDTKIYISFGRVLTKERPWFYTSLAMACYGDSTDRAELASFYKKLGYPKIATNLIFRLKGLASYTKKIKLAKMVIKKIFS
;
A
#
# COMPACT_ATOMS: atom_id res chain seq x y z
N GLY A 1 -3.21 1.20 14.98
CA GLY A 1 -3.30 2.22 13.91
C GLY A 1 -3.74 1.59 12.59
N LYS A 2 -4.03 2.41 11.56
CA LYS A 2 -4.51 1.96 10.23
C LYS A 2 -3.52 0.99 9.54
N ALA A 3 -2.21 1.25 9.60
CA ALA A 3 -1.16 0.38 9.07
C ALA A 3 -1.18 -1.04 9.69
N ARG A 4 -1.33 -1.12 11.03
CA ARG A 4 -1.42 -2.40 11.74
C ARG A 4 -2.63 -3.24 11.30
N ARG A 5 -3.79 -2.64 11.03
CA ARG A 5 -4.96 -3.37 10.54
C ARG A 5 -4.71 -3.98 9.16
N ILE A 6 -4.11 -3.20 8.25
CA ILE A 6 -3.69 -3.71 6.94
C ILE A 6 -2.76 -4.93 7.12
N LYS A 7 -1.72 -4.82 7.97
CA LYS A 7 -0.79 -5.92 8.23
C LYS A 7 -1.48 -7.19 8.75
N ILE A 8 -2.42 -7.06 9.67
CA ILE A 8 -3.17 -8.21 10.23
C ILE A 8 -3.91 -8.94 9.11
N ASP A 9 -4.59 -8.22 8.21
CA ASP A 9 -5.30 -8.84 7.09
C ASP A 9 -4.32 -9.63 6.21
N PHE A 10 -3.21 -8.99 5.81
CA PHE A 10 -2.19 -9.65 4.99
C PHE A 10 -1.61 -10.90 5.66
N ILE A 11 -1.27 -10.81 6.94
CA ILE A 11 -0.74 -11.95 7.71
C ILE A 11 -1.78 -13.08 7.76
N GLY A 12 -3.04 -12.77 8.07
CA GLY A 12 -4.10 -13.77 8.17
C GLY A 12 -4.34 -14.50 6.85
N TYR A 13 -4.59 -13.75 5.76
CA TYR A 13 -4.87 -14.32 4.45
C TYR A 13 -3.67 -15.08 3.85
N LEU A 14 -2.45 -14.55 4.00
CA LEU A 14 -1.25 -15.23 3.50
C LEU A 14 -0.93 -16.48 4.31
N LYS A 15 -1.08 -16.44 5.64
CA LYS A 15 -0.88 -17.61 6.49
C LYS A 15 -1.91 -18.69 6.18
N LEU A 16 -3.19 -18.33 6.02
CA LEU A 16 -4.22 -19.29 5.65
C LEU A 16 -3.90 -20.01 4.34
N ARG A 17 -3.54 -19.27 3.29
CA ARG A 17 -3.22 -19.90 2.00
C ARG A 17 -1.90 -20.69 2.03
N GLU A 18 -0.86 -20.19 2.70
CA GLU A 18 0.47 -20.82 2.71
C GLU A 18 0.54 -22.04 3.63
N ASP A 19 -0.11 -22.00 4.79
CA ASP A 19 0.01 -23.05 5.80
C ASP A 19 -1.04 -24.16 5.61
N PHE A 20 -2.28 -23.81 5.24
CA PHE A 20 -3.40 -24.77 5.22
C PHE A 20 -3.79 -25.23 3.82
N TYR A 21 -3.61 -24.38 2.80
CA TYR A 21 -4.14 -24.63 1.46
C TYR A 21 -3.06 -24.63 0.37
N ASN A 22 -1.79 -24.88 0.71
CA ASN A 22 -0.72 -24.88 -0.30
C ASN A 22 -0.89 -25.98 -1.38
N ASN A 23 -1.57 -27.07 -1.03
CA ASN A 23 -1.81 -28.23 -1.90
C ASN A 23 -3.08 -28.07 -2.74
N ASP A 24 -3.98 -27.14 -2.40
CA ASP A 24 -5.17 -26.82 -3.19
C ASP A 24 -4.95 -25.50 -3.94
N THR A 25 -4.49 -25.60 -5.18
CA THR A 25 -4.19 -24.44 -6.04
C THR A 25 -5.39 -23.51 -6.22
N LYS A 26 -6.62 -24.04 -6.28
CA LYS A 26 -7.82 -23.21 -6.50
C LYS A 26 -8.12 -22.35 -5.27
N ILE A 27 -8.10 -22.96 -4.08
CA ILE A 27 -8.32 -22.26 -2.82
C ILE A 27 -7.15 -21.30 -2.55
N TYR A 28 -5.92 -21.74 -2.80
CA TYR A 28 -4.70 -20.93 -2.66
C TYR A 28 -4.78 -19.62 -3.45
N ILE A 29 -5.18 -19.68 -4.72
CA ILE A 29 -5.34 -18.50 -5.57
C ILE A 29 -6.52 -17.65 -5.10
N SER A 30 -7.61 -18.27 -4.68
CA SER A 30 -8.84 -17.57 -4.26
C SER A 30 -8.60 -16.67 -3.06
N PHE A 31 -7.86 -17.10 -2.04
CA PHE A 31 -7.49 -16.25 -0.90
C PHE A 31 -6.67 -15.02 -1.32
N GLY A 32 -5.73 -15.18 -2.25
CA GLY A 32 -4.97 -14.04 -2.79
C GLY A 32 -5.88 -13.05 -3.55
N ARG A 33 -6.88 -13.55 -4.28
CA ARG A 33 -7.87 -12.72 -4.99
C ARG A 33 -8.81 -11.98 -4.03
N VAL A 34 -9.27 -12.63 -2.96
CA VAL A 34 -10.10 -11.98 -1.92
C VAL A 34 -9.31 -10.86 -1.27
N LEU A 35 -8.08 -11.14 -0.81
CA LEU A 35 -7.21 -10.14 -0.19
C LEU A 35 -6.95 -8.93 -1.11
N THR A 36 -6.71 -9.16 -2.40
CA THR A 36 -6.47 -8.06 -3.36
C THR A 36 -7.73 -7.26 -3.71
N LYS A 37 -8.93 -7.83 -3.54
CA LYS A 37 -10.20 -7.09 -3.62
C LYS A 37 -10.43 -6.23 -2.38
N GLU A 38 -10.18 -6.77 -1.19
CA GLU A 38 -10.36 -6.04 0.08
C GLU A 38 -9.28 -4.97 0.32
N ARG A 39 -8.06 -5.27 -0.13
CA ARG A 39 -6.87 -4.42 -0.05
C ARG A 39 -6.27 -4.22 -1.44
N PRO A 40 -6.90 -3.40 -2.31
CA PRO A 40 -6.39 -3.11 -3.64
C PRO A 40 -4.95 -2.58 -3.57
N TRP A 41 -4.08 -3.14 -4.41
CA TRP A 41 -2.63 -2.89 -4.37
C TRP A 41 -2.29 -1.41 -4.32
N PHE A 42 -2.75 -0.64 -5.31
CA PHE A 42 -2.40 0.78 -5.43
C PHE A 42 -2.86 1.62 -4.23
N TYR A 43 -4.14 1.54 -3.88
CA TYR A 43 -4.74 2.37 -2.82
C TYR A 43 -4.21 1.99 -1.44
N THR A 44 -4.02 0.70 -1.19
CA THR A 44 -3.48 0.21 0.09
C THR A 44 -2.01 0.61 0.24
N SER A 45 -1.22 0.52 -0.84
CA SER A 45 0.15 1.01 -0.84
C SER A 45 0.23 2.51 -0.58
N LEU A 46 -0.67 3.31 -1.15
CA LEU A 46 -0.74 4.75 -0.88
C LEU A 46 -1.14 5.05 0.57
N ALA A 47 -2.13 4.32 1.11
CA ALA A 47 -2.51 4.43 2.51
C ALA A 47 -1.34 4.08 3.45
N MET A 48 -0.60 3.01 3.13
CA MET A 48 0.58 2.63 3.90
C MET A 48 1.70 3.66 3.80
N ALA A 49 1.87 4.32 2.66
CA ALA A 49 2.78 5.44 2.55
C ALA A 49 2.42 6.56 3.54
N CYS A 50 1.13 6.84 3.69
CA CYS A 50 0.61 7.89 4.57
C CYS A 50 0.76 7.54 6.06
N TYR A 51 0.40 6.31 6.44
CA TYR A 51 0.19 5.94 7.85
C TYR A 51 1.20 4.94 8.42
N GLY A 52 2.00 4.26 7.59
CA GLY A 52 2.98 3.26 8.01
C GLY A 52 4.39 3.84 8.11
N ASP A 53 5.21 3.21 8.94
CA ASP A 53 6.64 3.51 9.04
C ASP A 53 7.44 2.83 7.90
N SER A 54 8.77 2.90 7.95
CA SER A 54 9.63 2.23 6.95
C SER A 54 9.49 0.71 6.97
N THR A 55 9.30 0.11 8.14
CA THR A 55 9.20 -1.33 8.34
C THR A 55 7.88 -1.84 7.78
N ASP A 56 6.77 -1.17 8.10
CA ASP A 56 5.43 -1.49 7.59
C ASP A 56 5.40 -1.45 6.05
N ARG A 57 6.08 -0.46 5.44
CA ARG A 57 6.21 -0.35 3.99
C ARG A 57 7.00 -1.50 3.39
N ALA A 58 8.13 -1.87 4.01
CA ALA A 58 8.98 -2.96 3.55
C ALA A 58 8.27 -4.33 3.62
N GLU A 59 7.51 -4.55 4.69
CA GLU A 59 6.67 -5.74 4.85
C GLU A 59 5.55 -5.79 3.81
N LEU A 60 4.79 -4.69 3.65
CA LEU A 60 3.69 -4.63 2.70
C LEU A 60 4.16 -4.89 1.26
N ALA A 61 5.32 -4.34 0.87
CA ALA A 61 5.88 -4.60 -0.45
C ALA A 61 6.31 -6.07 -0.64
N SER A 62 6.72 -6.73 0.45
CA SER A 62 7.05 -8.16 0.43
C SER A 62 5.79 -9.02 0.36
N PHE A 63 4.70 -8.63 1.02
CA PHE A 63 3.41 -9.30 0.90
C PHE A 63 2.82 -9.19 -0.51
N TYR A 64 2.83 -8.00 -1.10
CA TYR A 64 2.35 -7.83 -2.47
C TYR A 64 3.22 -8.56 -3.50
N LYS A 65 4.52 -8.74 -3.24
CA LYS A 65 5.38 -9.63 -4.05
C LYS A 65 4.86 -11.07 -4.09
N LYS A 66 4.39 -11.60 -2.96
CA LYS A 66 3.77 -12.94 -2.88
C LYS A 66 2.43 -13.03 -3.63
N LEU A 67 1.80 -11.89 -3.95
CA LEU A 67 0.56 -11.79 -4.70
C LEU A 67 0.78 -11.47 -6.19
N GLY A 68 2.05 -11.46 -6.65
CA GLY A 68 2.40 -11.22 -8.05
C GLY A 68 2.72 -9.77 -8.41
N TYR A 69 2.72 -8.84 -7.44
CA TYR A 69 3.04 -7.43 -7.71
C TYR A 69 4.53 -7.14 -7.48
N PRO A 70 5.22 -6.45 -8.40
CA PRO A 70 6.63 -6.14 -8.23
C PRO A 70 6.91 -5.28 -6.98
N LYS A 71 7.90 -5.69 -6.18
CA LYS A 71 8.36 -4.94 -5.01
C LYS A 71 8.83 -3.53 -5.38
N ILE A 72 9.51 -3.40 -6.53
CA ILE A 72 10.00 -2.12 -7.08
C ILE A 72 8.83 -1.16 -7.36
N ALA A 73 7.79 -1.64 -8.05
CA ALA A 73 6.60 -0.84 -8.35
C ALA A 73 5.87 -0.43 -7.07
N THR A 74 5.77 -1.33 -6.09
CA THR A 74 5.15 -1.02 -4.79
C THR A 74 5.93 0.07 -4.04
N ASN A 75 7.27 -0.01 -4.06
CA ASN A 75 8.14 1.01 -3.46
C ASN A 75 8.03 2.37 -4.17
N LEU A 76 7.81 2.38 -5.49
CA LEU A 76 7.55 3.61 -6.24
C LEU A 76 6.26 4.29 -5.76
N ILE A 77 5.19 3.53 -5.52
CA ILE A 77 3.91 4.06 -5.00
C ILE A 77 4.12 4.74 -3.65
N PHE A 78 4.96 4.17 -2.77
CA PHE A 78 5.25 4.79 -1.47
C PHE A 78 5.88 6.18 -1.58
N ARG A 79 6.62 6.45 -2.66
CA ARG A 79 7.25 7.74 -2.92
C ARG A 79 6.24 8.79 -3.41
N LEU A 80 5.08 8.37 -3.93
CA LEU A 80 4.02 9.27 -4.42
C LEU A 80 3.40 10.12 -3.29
N LYS A 81 3.51 9.72 -2.01
CA LYS A 81 3.15 10.58 -0.87
C LYS A 81 3.86 11.93 -0.92
N GLY A 82 5.13 11.94 -1.35
CA GLY A 82 5.89 13.17 -1.54
C GLY A 82 5.24 14.07 -2.58
N LEU A 83 4.78 13.53 -3.70
CA LEU A 83 4.13 14.32 -4.76
C LEU A 83 2.81 14.95 -4.30
N ALA A 84 2.03 14.25 -3.48
CA ALA A 84 0.81 14.81 -2.89
C ALA A 84 1.09 15.96 -1.90
N SER A 85 2.23 15.97 -1.20
CA SER A 85 2.61 17.10 -0.35
C SER A 85 3.22 18.25 -1.16
N TYR A 86 3.97 17.96 -2.23
CA TYR A 86 4.51 18.95 -3.15
C TYR A 86 3.40 19.74 -3.86
N THR A 87 2.37 19.07 -4.36
CA THR A 87 1.22 19.76 -4.99
C THR A 87 0.49 20.69 -4.02
N LYS A 88 0.34 20.31 -2.75
CA LYS A 88 -0.19 21.20 -1.71
C LYS A 88 0.73 22.41 -1.46
N LYS A 89 2.05 22.21 -1.39
CA LYS A 89 3.02 23.30 -1.22
C LYS A 89 3.02 24.27 -2.40
N ILE A 90 2.93 23.78 -3.64
CA ILE A 90 2.84 24.62 -4.84
C ILE A 90 1.54 25.44 -4.82
N LYS A 91 0.41 24.83 -4.45
CA LYS A 91 -0.88 25.53 -4.36
C LYS A 91 -0.87 26.60 -3.26
N LEU A 92 -0.25 26.32 -2.11
CA LEU A 92 -0.02 27.28 -1.03
C LEU A 92 0.90 28.43 -1.47
N ALA A 93 2.03 28.12 -2.09
CA ALA A 93 2.97 29.13 -2.60
C ALA A 93 2.29 30.04 -3.64
N LYS A 94 1.51 29.48 -4.56
CA LYS A 94 0.74 30.24 -5.56
C LYS A 94 -0.32 31.15 -4.91
N MET A 95 -0.91 30.71 -3.80
CA MET A 95 -1.89 31.49 -3.03
C MET A 95 -1.23 32.64 -2.25
N VAL A 96 -0.05 32.40 -1.68
CA VAL A 96 0.74 33.44 -0.98
C VAL A 96 1.24 34.50 -1.96
N ILE A 97 1.79 34.09 -3.11
CA ILE A 97 2.22 35.02 -4.17
C ILE A 97 1.02 35.87 -4.61
N LYS A 98 -0.13 35.25 -4.89
CA LYS A 98 -1.33 36.01 -5.29
C LYS A 98 -1.78 37.03 -4.22
N LYS A 99 -1.57 36.74 -2.94
CA LYS A 99 -1.94 37.62 -1.83
C LYS A 99 -0.95 38.76 -1.58
N ILE A 100 0.31 38.63 -2.03
CA ILE A 100 1.34 39.68 -1.94
C ILE A 100 1.26 40.63 -3.14
N PHE A 101 0.85 40.12 -4.31
CA PHE A 101 0.75 40.87 -5.56
C PHE A 101 -0.70 41.29 -5.93
N SER A 102 -1.63 41.25 -4.96
CA SER A 102 -2.96 41.91 -5.02
C SER A 102 -3.04 42.94 -3.91
#